data_AF-A0A1G9SN34-F1
#
_entry.id   AF-A0A1G9SN34-F1
#
_cell.length_a   1.000
_cell.length_b   1.000
_cell.length_c   1.000
_cell.angle_alpha   90.00
_cell.angle_beta   90.00
_cell.angle_gamma   90.00
#
_symmetry.space_group_name_H-M   'P 1'
#
loop_
_entity.id
_entity.type
_entity.pdbx_description
1 polymer ?
#
loop_
_entity_poly.entity_id
_entity_poly.type
_entity_poly.pdbx_seq_one_letter_code
_entity_poly.pdbx_strand_id
1 'polypeptide(L)'
;MIYAQTLPLSTLLIFALGVNVPLGYLRQGARKYSLAWFTYIHLSIPFIIIWRLAEGLGWEIVPFTLGCALLGQFLGGMLRRGNLRP
;
A
#
# COMPACT_ATOMS: atom_id res chain seq x y z
N MET A 1 -1.00 -24.34 14.93
CA MET A 1 -1.90 -23.73 13.93
C MET A 1 -1.93 -22.19 13.95
N ILE A 2 -1.70 -21.51 15.08
CA ILE A 2 -1.70 -20.03 15.13
C ILE A 2 -0.45 -19.39 14.47
N TYR A 3 0.72 -20.04 14.56
CA TYR A 3 1.99 -19.48 14.06
C TYR A 3 2.18 -19.50 12.52
N ALA A 4 1.44 -20.35 11.80
CA ALA A 4 1.65 -20.51 10.35
C ALA A 4 1.18 -19.28 9.55
N GLN A 5 0.12 -18.61 10.03
CA GLN A 5 -0.52 -17.48 9.36
C GLN A 5 0.03 -16.12 9.80
N THR A 6 0.72 -16.03 10.94
CA THR A 6 1.22 -14.75 11.48
C THR A 6 2.33 -14.17 10.63
N LEU A 7 3.25 -15.00 10.14
CA LEU A 7 4.37 -14.54 9.31
C LEU A 7 3.87 -14.02 7.94
N PRO A 8 3.06 -14.75 7.16
CA PRO A 8 2.49 -14.25 5.89
C PRO A 8 1.65 -12.99 6.07
N LEU A 9 0.85 -12.93 7.15
CA LEU A 9 0.06 -11.74 7.47
C LEU A 9 0.97 -10.53 7.73
N SER A 10 1.97 -10.68 8.60
CA SER A 10 2.84 -9.57 9.00
C SER A 10 3.66 -9.06 7.82
N THR A 11 4.20 -9.95 6.98
CA THR A 11 4.94 -9.57 5.78
C THR A 11 4.04 -8.87 4.76
N LEU A 12 2.80 -9.35 4.56
CA LEU A 12 1.84 -8.70 3.67
C LEU A 12 1.46 -7.29 4.14
N LEU A 13 1.26 -7.08 5.44
CA LEU A 13 0.96 -5.76 6.01
C LEU A 13 2.14 -4.79 5.91
N ILE A 14 3.36 -5.27 6.22
CA ILE A 14 4.60 -4.50 6.07
C ILE A 14 4.80 -4.11 4.60
N PHE A 15 4.59 -5.06 3.68
CA PHE A 15 4.66 -4.78 2.25
C PHE A 15 3.62 -3.74 1.83
N ALA A 16 2.35 -3.91 2.22
CA ALA A 16 1.26 -3.00 1.88
C ALA A 16 1.55 -1.57 2.36
N LEU A 17 2.05 -1.40 3.59
CA LEU A 17 2.46 -0.10 4.10
C LEU A 17 3.70 0.44 3.37
N GLY A 18 4.76 -0.36 3.33
CA GLY A 18 6.08 0.03 2.84
C GLY A 18 6.09 0.41 1.37
N VAL A 19 5.39 -0.33 0.51
CA VAL A 19 5.29 0.01 -0.92
C VAL A 19 4.42 1.25 -1.16
N ASN A 20 3.40 1.48 -0.32
CA ASN A 20 2.50 2.62 -0.51
C ASN A 20 3.12 3.95 -0.06
N VAL A 21 4.18 3.96 0.75
CA VAL A 21 4.93 5.20 1.08
C VAL A 21 5.57 5.83 -0.17
N PRO A 22 6.46 5.17 -0.93
CA PRO A 22 7.03 5.76 -2.14
C PRO A 22 5.96 6.00 -3.21
N LEU A 23 4.96 5.13 -3.34
CA LEU A 23 3.85 5.36 -4.28
C LEU A 23 3.04 6.62 -3.92
N GLY A 24 2.79 6.87 -2.63
CA GLY A 24 2.17 8.09 -2.13
C GLY A 24 2.97 9.35 -2.43
N TYR A 25 4.30 9.25 -2.31
CA TYR A 25 5.22 10.34 -2.66
C TYR A 25 5.17 10.68 -4.15
N LEU A 26 5.19 9.66 -5.02
CA LEU A 26 5.11 9.82 -6.48
C LEU A 26 3.72 10.33 -6.91
N ARG A 27 2.64 9.75 -6.36
CA ARG A 27 1.25 10.17 -6.60
C ARG A 27 1.04 11.64 -6.30
N GLN A 28 1.62 12.15 -5.21
CA GLN A 28 1.47 13.55 -4.82
C GLN A 28 2.13 14.52 -5.82
N GLY A 29 3.16 14.08 -6.56
CA GLY A 29 3.79 14.85 -7.63
C GLY A 29 3.14 14.68 -9.01
N ALA A 30 2.23 13.73 -9.18
CA ALA A 30 1.55 13.47 -10.44
C ALA A 30 0.29 14.35 -10.60
N ARG A 31 -0.06 14.70 -11.84
CA ARG A 31 -1.33 15.37 -12.13
C ARG A 31 -2.50 14.47 -11.72
N LYS A 32 -3.40 14.97 -10.86
CA LYS A 32 -4.60 14.23 -10.46
C LYS A 32 -5.38 13.75 -11.68
N TYR A 33 -5.88 12.51 -11.62
CA TYR A 33 -6.58 11.82 -12.72
C TYR A 33 -5.76 11.55 -14.00
N SER A 34 -4.45 11.75 -13.98
CA SER A 34 -3.57 11.20 -15.03
C SER A 34 -3.44 9.69 -14.90
N LEU A 35 -3.01 9.04 -15.98
CA LEU A 35 -2.68 7.62 -15.96
C LEU A 35 -1.63 7.29 -14.89
N ALA A 36 -0.59 8.13 -14.75
CA ALA A 36 0.44 7.95 -13.72
C ALA A 36 -0.15 8.03 -12.30
N TRP A 37 -1.02 9.01 -12.03
CA TRP A 37 -1.70 9.14 -10.74
C TRP A 37 -2.57 7.92 -10.43
N PHE A 38 -3.31 7.43 -11.42
CA PHE A 38 -4.12 6.21 -11.29
C PHE A 38 -3.24 4.99 -11.00
N THR A 39 -2.16 4.83 -11.75
CA THR A 39 -1.19 3.73 -11.57
C THR A 39 -0.61 3.76 -10.16
N TYR A 40 -0.14 4.90 -9.64
CA TYR A 40 0.44 4.95 -8.30
C TYR A 40 -0.54 4.62 -7.17
N ILE A 41 -1.84 4.75 -7.39
CA ILE A 41 -2.86 4.32 -6.42
C ILE A 41 -3.09 2.82 -6.50
N HIS A 42 -3.23 2.28 -7.72
CA HIS A 42 -3.70 0.91 -7.92
C HIS A 42 -2.57 -0.10 -8.04
N LEU A 43 -1.33 0.34 -8.27
CA LEU A 43 -0.21 -0.55 -8.57
C LEU A 43 -0.01 -1.61 -7.49
N SER A 44 -0.16 -1.28 -6.19
CA SER A 44 0.03 -2.27 -5.12
C SER A 44 -1.12 -3.27 -4.99
N ILE A 45 -2.34 -2.92 -5.43
CA ILE A 45 -3.56 -3.73 -5.24
C ILE A 45 -3.44 -5.12 -5.89
N PRO A 46 -3.06 -5.29 -7.17
CA PRO A 46 -2.97 -6.62 -7.77
C PRO A 46 -1.92 -7.49 -7.07
N PHE A 47 -0.78 -6.93 -6.64
CA PHE A 47 0.23 -7.68 -5.89
C PHE A 47 -0.29 -8.14 -4.53
N ILE A 48 -1.00 -7.26 -3.79
CA ILE A 48 -1.61 -7.62 -2.50
C ILE A 48 -2.65 -8.73 -2.69
N ILE A 49 -3.48 -8.66 -3.74
CA ILE A 49 -4.50 -9.69 -4.00
C ILE A 49 -3.85 -11.03 -4.33
N ILE A 50 -2.87 -11.06 -5.24
CA ILE A 50 -2.18 -12.29 -5.64
C ILE A 50 -1.49 -12.92 -4.44
N TRP A 51 -0.77 -12.14 -3.64
CA TRP A 51 -0.08 -12.64 -2.45
C TRP A 51 -1.06 -13.17 -1.41
N ARG A 52 -2.14 -12.42 -1.12
CA ARG A 52 -3.19 -12.85 -0.19
C ARG A 52 -3.76 -14.22 -0.57
N LEU A 53 -4.07 -14.41 -1.86
CA LEU A 53 -4.63 -15.66 -2.38
C LEU A 53 -3.59 -16.80 -2.33
N ALA A 54 -2.32 -16.53 -2.63
CA ALA A 54 -1.25 -17.52 -2.57
C ALA A 54 -1.02 -18.07 -1.15
N GLU A 55 -1.20 -17.23 -0.13
CA GLU A 55 -1.04 -17.60 1.28
C GLU A 55 -2.36 -18.11 1.92
N GLY A 56 -3.46 -18.12 1.17
CA GLY A 56 -4.77 -18.53 1.68
C GLY A 56 -5.33 -17.62 2.79
N LEU A 57 -4.96 -16.34 2.79
CA LEU A 57 -5.45 -15.36 3.76
C LEU A 57 -6.90 -14.96 3.43
N GLY A 58 -7.78 -15.03 4.42
CA GLY A 58 -9.21 -14.76 4.27
C GLY A 58 -9.54 -13.29 4.06
N TRP A 59 -10.84 -13.02 3.90
CA TRP A 59 -11.36 -11.67 3.63
C TRP A 59 -11.23 -10.73 4.82
N GLU A 60 -11.15 -11.26 6.03
CA GLU A 60 -10.93 -10.54 7.28
C GLU A 60 -9.63 -9.71 7.29
N ILE A 61 -8.66 -10.06 6.44
CA ILE A 61 -7.37 -9.35 6.33
C ILE A 61 -7.45 -8.11 5.42
N VAL A 62 -8.44 -8.03 4.53
CA VAL A 62 -8.56 -6.96 3.53
C VAL A 62 -8.67 -5.56 4.16
N PRO A 63 -9.46 -5.32 5.24
CA PRO A 63 -9.49 -4.01 5.89
C PRO A 63 -8.12 -3.57 6.42
N PHE A 64 -7.30 -4.52 6.89
CA PHE A 64 -5.97 -4.22 7.41
C PHE A 64 -4.98 -3.86 6.30
N THR A 65 -4.95 -4.64 5.21
CA THR A 65 -4.09 -4.33 4.06
C THR A 65 -4.49 -3.01 3.39
N LEU A 66 -5.80 -2.73 3.31
CA LEU A 66 -6.31 -1.45 2.83
C LEU A 66 -5.89 -0.30 3.76
N GLY A 67 -6.03 -0.47 5.08
CA GLY A 67 -5.58 0.52 6.06
C GLY A 67 -4.09 0.84 5.93
N CYS A 68 -3.25 -0.18 5.82
CA CYS A 68 -1.81 -0.02 5.58
C CYS A 68 -1.52 0.70 4.26
N ALA A 69 -2.21 0.35 3.18
CA ALA A 69 -2.04 1.01 1.89
C ALA A 69 -2.42 2.49 1.93
N LEU A 70 -3.56 2.83 2.54
CA LEU A 70 -4.01 4.21 2.72
C LEU A 70 -3.05 5.01 3.59
N LEU A 71 -2.57 4.43 4.70
CA LEU A 71 -1.60 5.06 5.57
C LEU A 71 -0.27 5.32 4.84
N GLY A 72 0.22 4.36 4.06
CA GLY A 72 1.42 4.54 3.23
C GLY A 72 1.25 5.67 2.22
N GLN A 73 0.14 5.69 1.49
CA GLN A 73 -0.19 6.74 0.51
C GLN A 73 -0.25 8.13 1.15
N PHE A 74 -0.79 8.21 2.36
CA PHE A 74 -0.88 9.43 3.15
C PHE A 74 0.50 9.92 3.60
N LEU A 75 1.30 9.05 4.22
CA LEU A 75 2.65 9.35 4.69
C LEU A 75 3.57 9.78 3.53
N GLY A 76 3.56 9.04 2.42
CA GLY A 76 4.28 9.41 1.21
C GLY A 76 3.90 10.80 0.68
N GLY A 77 2.59 11.09 0.68
CA GLY A 77 2.08 12.40 0.29
C GLY A 77 2.51 13.52 1.26
N MET A 78 2.57 13.25 2.56
CA MET A 78 3.09 14.20 3.56
C MET A 78 4.55 14.52 3.31
N LEU A 79 5.39 13.49 3.11
CA LEU A 79 6.82 13.66 2.81
C LEU A 79 7.03 14.55 1.57
N ARG A 80 6.27 14.31 0.50
CA ARG A 80 6.37 15.14 -0.71
C ARG A 80 5.96 16.59 -0.48
N ARG A 81 4.90 16.84 0.29
CA ARG A 81 4.45 18.20 0.62
C ARG A 81 5.45 18.94 1.50
N GLY A 82 6.10 18.24 2.42
CA GLY A 82 7.19 18.79 3.24
C GLY A 82 8.37 19.27 2.40
N ASN A 83 8.78 18.47 1.41
CA ASN A 83 9.88 18.79 0.49
C ASN A 83 9.58 19.95 -0.49
N LEU A 84 8.32 20.37 -0.60
CA LEU A 84 7.90 21.48 -1.47
C LEU A 84 7.69 22.79 -0.69
N ARG A 85 7.85 22.77 0.64
CA ARG A 85 7.87 24.00 1.43
C ARG A 85 9.25 24.67 1.24
N PRO A 86 9.30 25.97 0.88
CA PRO A 86 10.56 26.70 0.71
C PRO A 86 11.34 26.83 2.02
#